data_AF-A0A2P2C4N2-F1
#
_entry.id   AF-A0A2P2C4N2-F1
#
_cell.length_a   1.000
_cell.length_b   1.000
_cell.length_c   1.000
_cell.angle_alpha   90.00
_cell.angle_beta   90.00
_cell.angle_gamma   90.00
#
_symmetry.space_group_name_H-M   'P 1'
#
loop_
_entity.id
_entity.type
_entity.pdbx_description
1 polymer ?
#
loop_
_entity_poly.entity_id
_entity_poly.type
_entity_poly.pdbx_seq_one_letter_code
_entity_poly.pdbx_strand_id
1 'polypeptide(L)'
;MRRTVLSAAALSVAALTLTQLAPATADAIGVSDPDDLAHGVDLLSVEVAHKANNVVVTTTHADLEESFRTGSSGSVFIDTDPADPGPEYVFSGGFFVGTDYNLVTTDGFGRSAVGGPVEGSYRMKADYDAETVRFRISREALGSPDEVRVAVRVAGTRPNGASTRTDWLGAPRSFTDWVAQ
;
A
#
# COMPACT_ATOMS: atom_id res chain seq x y z
N MET A 1 4.55 52.72 66.98
CA MET A 1 3.42 51.75 66.87
C MET A 1 2.59 52.19 65.66
N ARG A 2 2.26 51.44 64.61
CA ARG A 2 2.31 50.01 64.24
C ARG A 2 2.51 49.94 62.71
N ARG A 3 3.23 48.92 62.24
CA ARG A 3 3.33 48.48 60.84
C ARG A 3 2.01 47.85 60.38
N THR A 4 1.61 48.02 59.11
CA THR A 4 0.89 46.97 58.38
C THR A 4 1.20 47.07 56.88
N VAL A 5 1.84 46.02 56.39
CA VAL A 5 2.13 45.68 54.98
C VAL A 5 0.86 45.09 54.37
N LEU A 6 0.54 45.36 53.10
CA LEU A 6 -0.17 44.40 52.25
C LEU A 6 0.26 44.60 50.78
N SER A 7 1.11 43.68 50.33
CA SER A 7 1.47 43.43 48.94
C SER A 7 0.29 42.82 48.19
N ALA A 8 0.09 43.19 46.92
CA ALA A 8 -0.71 42.41 45.98
C ALA A 8 0.17 42.06 44.78
N ALA A 9 0.53 40.77 44.68
CA ALA A 9 1.28 40.21 43.58
C ALA A 9 0.36 40.02 42.37
N ALA A 10 0.72 40.60 41.22
CA ALA A 10 0.05 40.33 39.96
C ALA A 10 0.51 38.97 39.41
N LEU A 11 -0.39 37.99 39.37
CA LEU A 11 -0.16 36.72 38.66
C LEU A 11 -0.41 36.95 37.16
N SER A 12 0.68 36.98 36.39
CA SER A 12 0.63 36.87 34.93
C SER A 12 0.38 35.41 34.55
N VAL A 13 -0.83 35.08 34.12
CA VAL A 13 -1.16 33.75 33.56
C VAL A 13 -0.62 33.70 32.13
N ALA A 14 0.49 33.00 31.93
CA ALA A 14 0.97 32.65 30.58
C ALA A 14 0.05 31.57 30.00
N ALA A 15 -0.80 31.93 29.06
CA ALA A 15 -1.55 30.98 28.25
C ALA A 15 -0.58 30.27 27.29
N LEU A 16 -0.08 29.10 27.68
CA LEU A 16 0.52 28.17 26.73
C LEU A 16 -0.60 27.64 25.84
N THR A 17 -0.70 28.16 24.62
CA THR A 17 -1.42 27.51 23.55
C THR A 17 -0.66 26.21 23.23
N LEU A 18 -1.05 25.10 23.85
CA LEU A 18 -0.72 23.78 23.34
C LEU A 18 -1.37 23.68 21.96
N THR A 19 -0.59 23.87 20.91
CA THR A 19 -0.93 23.31 19.62
C THR A 19 -0.97 21.81 19.82
N GLN A 20 -2.17 21.25 19.98
CA GLN A 20 -2.41 19.82 19.86
C GLN A 20 -2.01 19.43 18.44
N LEU A 21 -0.74 19.08 18.27
CA LEU A 21 -0.31 18.24 17.16
C LEU A 21 -1.10 16.95 17.34
N ALA A 22 -2.19 16.80 16.58
CA ALA A 22 -2.88 15.54 16.49
C ALA A 22 -1.82 14.48 16.17
N PRO A 23 -1.84 13.30 16.82
CA PRO A 23 -0.96 12.22 16.41
C PRO A 23 -1.18 12.00 14.90
N ALA A 24 -0.11 12.05 14.12
CA ALA A 24 -0.12 11.64 12.72
C ALA A 24 -0.54 10.17 12.72
N THR A 25 -1.83 9.94 12.48
CA THR A 25 -2.46 8.63 12.60
C THR A 25 -2.36 8.02 11.22
N ALA A 26 -1.31 7.23 11.01
CA ALA A 26 -1.17 6.41 9.82
C ALA A 26 -2.41 5.54 9.66
N ASP A 27 -3.19 5.77 8.62
CA ASP A 27 -4.44 5.04 8.39
C ASP A 27 -4.16 3.71 7.68
N ALA A 28 -5.06 2.75 7.89
CA ALA A 28 -4.97 1.46 7.23
C ALA A 28 -6.35 0.85 6.93
N ILE A 29 -6.47 0.22 5.76
CA ILE A 29 -7.65 -0.55 5.36
C ILE A 29 -7.26 -2.00 5.07
N GLY A 30 -8.09 -2.94 5.51
CA GLY A 30 -8.04 -4.34 5.11
C GLY A 30 -9.28 -4.69 4.29
N VAL A 31 -9.08 -5.21 3.09
CA VAL A 31 -10.16 -5.69 2.21
C VAL A 31 -9.99 -7.20 2.04
N SER A 32 -11.04 -7.95 2.35
CA SER A 32 -11.10 -9.40 2.13
C SER A 32 -11.63 -9.69 0.74
N ASP A 33 -11.11 -10.75 0.14
CA ASP A 33 -11.56 -11.30 -1.13
C ASP A 33 -12.09 -12.73 -0.91
N PRO A 34 -13.20 -13.14 -1.56
CA PRO A 34 -13.70 -14.49 -1.44
C PRO A 34 -12.73 -15.50 -2.07
N ASP A 35 -12.46 -16.62 -1.38
CA ASP A 35 -11.77 -17.79 -1.95
C ASP A 35 -12.61 -18.37 -3.11
N ASP A 36 -12.30 -17.95 -4.34
CA ASP A 36 -13.07 -18.31 -5.52
C ASP A 36 -12.22 -18.81 -6.71
N LEU A 37 -10.89 -18.91 -6.54
CA LEU A 37 -9.96 -19.35 -7.59
C LEU A 37 -8.96 -20.42 -7.13
N ALA A 38 -9.21 -21.67 -7.52
CA ALA A 38 -8.26 -22.78 -7.37
C ALA A 38 -7.10 -22.72 -8.41
N HIS A 39 -6.14 -21.80 -8.24
CA HIS A 39 -4.86 -21.79 -8.95
C HIS A 39 -3.73 -21.16 -8.11
N GLY A 40 -2.47 -21.49 -8.42
CA GLY A 40 -1.28 -21.33 -7.55
C GLY A 40 -0.86 -19.92 -7.08
N VAL A 41 -1.77 -18.96 -7.08
CA VAL A 41 -1.84 -17.87 -6.11
C VAL A 41 -3.28 -17.35 -6.13
N ASP A 42 -4.02 -17.52 -5.03
CA ASP A 42 -5.38 -17.00 -4.85
C ASP A 42 -5.31 -15.80 -3.89
N LEU A 43 -5.84 -14.63 -4.25
CA LEU A 43 -5.76 -13.46 -3.37
C LEU A 43 -6.87 -13.54 -2.32
N LEU A 44 -6.52 -13.52 -1.04
CA LEU A 44 -7.50 -13.61 0.05
C LEU A 44 -7.75 -12.28 0.75
N SER A 45 -6.74 -11.41 0.80
CA SER A 45 -6.89 -10.07 1.37
C SER A 45 -5.78 -9.12 0.96
N VAL A 46 -6.09 -7.83 1.08
CA VAL A 46 -5.15 -6.73 0.89
C VAL A 46 -5.25 -5.78 2.08
N GLU A 47 -4.12 -5.54 2.73
CA GLU A 47 -3.94 -4.47 3.71
C GLU A 47 -3.13 -3.33 3.09
N VAL A 48 -3.65 -2.10 3.15
CA VAL A 48 -2.94 -0.89 2.75
C VAL A 48 -2.68 -0.06 3.99
N ALA A 49 -1.42 0.24 4.28
CA ALA A 49 -1.02 1.11 5.37
C ALA A 49 -0.27 2.33 4.83
N HIS A 50 -0.84 3.52 5.02
CA HIS A 50 -0.21 4.78 4.62
C HIS A 50 0.53 5.38 5.81
N LYS A 51 1.84 5.08 5.90
CA LYS A 51 2.69 5.48 7.02
C LYS A 51 3.45 6.76 6.68
N ALA A 52 3.91 7.46 7.71
CA ALA A 52 4.67 8.71 7.59
C ALA A 52 5.72 8.74 6.46
N ASN A 53 6.47 7.65 6.25
CA ASN A 53 7.51 7.58 5.22
C ASN A 53 7.25 6.57 4.10
N ASN A 54 6.24 5.71 4.22
CA ASN A 54 6.05 4.60 3.29
C ASN A 54 4.57 4.27 3.10
N VAL A 55 4.22 3.92 1.87
CA VAL A 55 3.02 3.14 1.58
C VAL A 55 3.41 1.66 1.64
N VAL A 56 2.68 0.88 2.44
CA VAL A 56 2.90 -0.57 2.55
C VAL A 56 1.62 -1.27 2.16
N VAL A 57 1.70 -2.10 1.12
CA VAL A 57 0.61 -2.98 0.71
C VAL A 57 1.01 -4.41 1.04
N THR A 58 0.22 -5.10 1.86
CA THR A 58 0.41 -6.52 2.17
C THR A 58 -0.74 -7.29 1.54
N THR A 59 -0.40 -8.25 0.71
CA THR A 59 -1.35 -9.17 0.08
C THR A 59 -1.21 -10.53 0.76
N THR A 60 -2.32 -11.16 1.11
CA THR A 60 -2.37 -12.52 1.66
C THR A 60 -2.95 -13.44 0.61
N HIS A 61 -2.38 -14.63 0.47
CA HIS A 61 -2.75 -15.59 -0.57
C HIS A 61 -3.05 -16.97 -0.01
N ALA A 62 -3.64 -17.84 -0.83
CA ALA A 62 -3.54 -19.29 -0.68
C ALA A 62 -2.58 -19.88 -1.71
N ASP A 63 -1.90 -20.96 -1.33
CA ASP A 63 -0.98 -21.76 -2.16
C ASP A 63 0.19 -20.94 -2.73
N LEU A 64 0.78 -20.07 -1.90
CA LEU A 64 1.94 -19.28 -2.30
C LEU A 64 3.21 -20.16 -2.33
N GLU A 65 3.73 -20.47 -3.52
CA GLU A 65 4.90 -21.35 -3.67
C GLU A 65 6.17 -20.62 -4.18
N GLU A 66 7.33 -21.12 -3.75
CA GLU A 66 8.66 -20.65 -4.19
C GLU A 66 9.01 -21.01 -5.66
N SER A 67 8.15 -21.75 -6.36
CA SER A 67 8.47 -22.32 -7.68
C SER A 67 8.05 -21.42 -8.84
N PHE A 68 8.97 -21.13 -9.78
CA PHE A 68 8.62 -20.42 -11.02
C PHE A 68 7.53 -21.12 -11.86
N ARG A 69 7.28 -22.41 -11.63
CA ARG A 69 6.27 -23.21 -12.33
C ARG A 69 4.85 -22.76 -12.03
N THR A 70 4.62 -22.14 -10.88
CA THR A 70 3.33 -21.56 -10.56
C THR A 70 3.05 -20.34 -11.43
N GLY A 71 4.08 -19.66 -11.95
CA GLY A 71 3.93 -18.38 -12.64
C GLY A 71 3.28 -17.31 -11.78
N SER A 72 3.30 -17.46 -10.45
CA SER A 72 2.68 -16.54 -9.50
C SER A 72 3.32 -15.17 -9.61
N SER A 73 2.50 -14.16 -9.77
CA SER A 73 2.90 -12.77 -9.92
C SER A 73 1.79 -11.84 -9.48
N GLY A 74 2.13 -10.59 -9.22
CA GLY A 74 1.13 -9.58 -8.93
C GLY A 74 1.56 -8.18 -9.27
N SER A 75 0.56 -7.30 -9.29
CA SER A 75 0.66 -5.89 -9.59
C SER A 75 -0.20 -5.12 -8.59
N VAL A 76 0.41 -4.14 -7.92
CA VAL A 76 -0.29 -3.12 -7.13
C VAL A 76 -0.30 -1.83 -7.94
N PHE A 77 -1.47 -1.43 -8.41
CA PHE A 77 -1.70 -0.14 -9.06
C PHE A 77 -2.00 0.89 -7.97
N ILE A 78 -1.29 2.02 -7.97
CA ILE A 78 -1.43 3.08 -6.97
C ILE A 78 -1.97 4.33 -7.65
N ASP A 79 -3.07 4.83 -7.10
CA ASP A 79 -3.66 6.13 -7.39
C ASP A 79 -3.35 7.06 -6.21
N THR A 80 -2.83 8.23 -6.56
CA THR A 80 -2.29 9.27 -5.68
C THR A 80 -2.93 10.63 -5.91
N ASP A 81 -3.78 10.79 -6.94
CA ASP A 81 -4.41 12.07 -7.29
C ASP A 81 -5.94 11.94 -7.37
N PRO A 82 -6.66 12.34 -6.30
CA PRO A 82 -8.13 12.34 -6.30
C PRO A 82 -8.77 13.21 -7.40
N ALA A 83 -8.03 14.16 -7.97
CA ALA A 83 -8.52 15.04 -9.03
C ALA A 83 -8.36 14.44 -10.44
N ASP A 84 -7.53 13.41 -10.62
CA ASP A 84 -7.33 12.68 -11.88
C ASP A 84 -7.46 11.16 -11.64
N PRO A 85 -8.70 10.61 -11.64
CA PRO A 85 -8.91 9.22 -11.24
C PRO A 85 -8.23 8.20 -12.16
N GLY A 86 -7.26 7.49 -11.62
CA GLY A 86 -6.51 6.46 -12.32
C GLY A 86 -5.24 6.09 -11.56
N PRO A 87 -4.52 5.04 -11.93
CA PRO A 87 -3.24 4.77 -11.31
C PRO A 87 -2.13 5.56 -12.02
N GLU A 88 -1.33 6.30 -11.26
CA GLU A 88 -0.10 6.95 -11.75
C GLU A 88 1.08 5.97 -11.70
N TYR A 89 0.98 4.91 -10.88
CA TYR A 89 2.06 3.96 -10.64
C TYR A 89 1.57 2.51 -10.64
N VAL A 90 2.46 1.60 -11.02
CA VAL A 90 2.26 0.16 -10.81
C VAL A 90 3.54 -0.50 -10.29
N PHE A 91 3.42 -1.19 -9.16
CA PHE A 91 4.45 -2.04 -8.61
C PHE A 91 4.16 -3.49 -8.98
N SER A 92 4.98 -4.10 -9.84
CA SER A 92 4.81 -5.50 -10.26
C SER A 92 6.02 -6.38 -9.94
N GLY A 93 5.77 -7.67 -9.73
CA GLY A 93 6.82 -8.68 -9.55
C GLY A 93 6.27 -10.11 -9.58
N GLY A 94 7.17 -11.08 -9.77
CA GLY A 94 6.86 -12.49 -9.53
C GLY A 94 6.85 -12.80 -8.03
N PHE A 95 6.10 -13.79 -7.61
CA PHE A 95 6.00 -14.19 -6.19
C PHE A 95 6.76 -15.47 -5.88
N PHE A 96 7.77 -15.79 -6.68
CA PHE A 96 8.62 -16.98 -6.53
C PHE A 96 10.10 -16.58 -6.43
N VAL A 97 10.96 -17.51 -6.02
CA VAL A 97 12.39 -17.22 -5.85
C VAL A 97 13.09 -16.98 -7.19
N GLY A 98 13.95 -15.96 -7.25
CA GLY A 98 14.75 -15.63 -8.43
C GLY A 98 14.06 -14.73 -9.47
N THR A 99 12.88 -14.19 -9.15
CA THR A 99 12.22 -13.16 -9.95
C THR A 99 12.69 -11.75 -9.56
N ASP A 100 12.52 -10.84 -10.51
CA ASP A 100 12.64 -9.40 -10.27
C ASP A 100 11.28 -8.77 -9.93
N TYR A 101 11.34 -7.54 -9.45
CA TYR A 101 10.22 -6.65 -9.24
C TYR A 101 10.58 -5.24 -9.70
N ASN A 102 9.59 -4.44 -10.08
CA ASN A 102 9.82 -3.07 -10.52
C ASN A 102 8.62 -2.16 -10.20
N LEU A 103 8.92 -0.89 -9.91
CA LEU A 103 7.97 0.19 -9.79
C LEU A 103 8.12 1.12 -10.99
N VAL A 104 7.03 1.33 -11.72
CA VAL A 104 6.99 2.14 -12.94
C VAL A 104 5.80 3.08 -12.91
N THR A 105 5.87 4.16 -13.70
CA THR A 105 4.70 4.99 -13.96
C THR A 105 3.71 4.26 -14.87
N THR A 106 2.44 4.61 -14.81
CA THR A 106 1.41 4.10 -15.72
C THR A 106 0.31 5.12 -15.92
N ASP A 107 -0.45 4.99 -17.00
CA ASP A 107 -1.67 5.76 -17.30
C ASP A 107 -2.85 4.78 -17.50
N GLY A 108 -3.17 4.07 -16.42
CA GLY A 108 -4.17 3.00 -16.42
C GLY A 108 -3.63 1.57 -16.24
N PHE A 109 -4.51 0.59 -16.48
CA PHE A 109 -4.29 -0.81 -16.09
C PHE A 109 -3.67 -1.69 -17.19
N GLY A 110 -3.52 -1.16 -18.40
CA GLY A 110 -3.06 -1.89 -19.58
C GLY A 110 -1.54 -1.94 -19.68
N ARG A 111 -0.99 -3.01 -20.27
CA ARG A 111 0.47 -3.10 -20.51
C ARG A 111 1.01 -1.99 -21.43
N SER A 112 0.19 -1.50 -22.35
CA SER A 112 0.54 -0.40 -23.25
C SER A 112 0.58 0.97 -22.55
N ALA A 113 0.07 1.06 -21.32
CA ALA A 113 0.06 2.29 -20.53
C ALA A 113 1.27 2.42 -19.59
N VAL A 114 2.11 1.38 -19.51
CA VAL A 114 3.29 1.37 -18.65
C VAL A 114 4.35 2.34 -19.20
N GLY A 115 4.79 3.25 -18.34
CA GLY A 115 5.82 4.23 -18.61
C GLY A 115 7.21 3.82 -18.12
N GLY A 116 7.94 4.80 -17.58
CA GLY A 116 9.33 4.64 -17.17
C GLY A 116 9.50 4.13 -15.73
N PRO A 117 10.70 3.66 -15.36
CA PRO A 117 11.01 3.31 -13.98
C PRO A 117 10.89 4.53 -13.05
N VAL A 118 10.40 4.28 -11.85
CA VAL A 118 10.34 5.27 -10.78
C VAL A 118 11.66 5.26 -10.00
N GLU A 119 12.20 6.45 -9.74
CA GLU A 119 13.35 6.62 -8.85
C GLU A 119 12.91 6.64 -7.37
N GLY A 120 13.76 6.11 -6.49
CA GLY A 120 13.51 6.09 -5.04
C GLY A 120 13.60 4.70 -4.43
N SER A 121 13.05 4.54 -3.23
CA SER A 121 13.17 3.29 -2.46
C SER A 121 11.88 2.47 -2.53
N TYR A 122 11.98 1.26 -3.06
CA TYR A 122 10.90 0.29 -3.01
C TYR A 122 11.45 -1.13 -2.85
N ARG A 123 10.66 -1.99 -2.22
CA ARG A 123 11.01 -3.40 -2.00
C ARG A 123 9.77 -4.26 -1.96
N MET A 124 9.86 -5.42 -2.61
CA MET A 124 8.90 -6.50 -2.49
C MET A 124 9.53 -7.63 -1.67
N LYS A 125 8.75 -8.27 -0.79
CA LYS A 125 9.14 -9.49 -0.08
C LYS A 125 7.97 -10.47 -0.09
N ALA A 126 8.21 -11.69 -0.59
CA ALA A 126 7.33 -12.83 -0.38
C ALA A 126 7.72 -13.57 0.91
N ASP A 127 6.73 -14.04 1.65
CA ASP A 127 6.85 -14.80 2.88
C ASP A 127 5.94 -16.02 2.77
N TYR A 128 6.51 -17.15 2.37
CA TYR A 128 5.77 -18.35 1.98
C TYR A 128 5.14 -19.06 3.19
N ASP A 129 5.80 -19.03 4.35
CA ASP A 129 5.26 -19.61 5.58
C ASP A 129 4.02 -18.85 6.08
N ALA A 130 3.95 -17.55 5.82
CA ALA A 130 2.83 -16.69 6.17
C ALA A 130 1.86 -16.45 5.01
N GLU A 131 2.13 -17.02 3.84
CA GLU A 131 1.42 -16.78 2.56
C GLU A 131 1.18 -15.29 2.24
N THR A 132 2.19 -14.45 2.47
CA THR A 132 2.07 -13.00 2.22
C THR A 132 3.09 -12.47 1.22
N VAL A 133 2.68 -11.46 0.45
CA VAL A 133 3.60 -10.62 -0.33
C VAL A 133 3.43 -9.18 0.10
N ARG A 134 4.55 -8.59 0.56
CA ARG A 134 4.62 -7.21 1.04
C ARG A 134 5.33 -6.32 0.02
N PHE A 135 4.63 -5.28 -0.41
CA PHE A 135 5.13 -4.20 -1.24
C PHE A 135 5.34 -2.97 -0.35
N ARG A 136 6.58 -2.51 -0.24
CA ARG A 136 6.92 -1.30 0.51
C ARG A 136 7.47 -0.27 -0.46
N ILE A 137 6.87 0.90 -0.48
CA ILE A 137 7.25 2.02 -1.35
C ILE A 137 7.49 3.24 -0.47
N SER A 138 8.63 3.93 -0.63
CA SER A 138 8.83 5.23 0.01
C SER A 138 7.84 6.25 -0.56
N ARG A 139 7.20 7.05 0.30
CA ARG A 139 6.27 8.11 -0.14
C ARG A 139 6.92 9.08 -1.12
N GLU A 140 8.19 9.40 -0.93
CA GLU A 140 8.98 10.25 -1.84
C GLU A 140 9.00 9.73 -3.28
N ALA A 141 9.09 8.41 -3.48
CA ALA A 141 9.04 7.79 -4.81
C ALA A 141 7.67 7.99 -5.51
N LEU A 142 6.62 8.26 -4.74
CA LEU A 142 5.26 8.51 -5.21
C LEU A 142 4.93 10.01 -5.25
N GLY A 143 5.91 10.90 -5.09
CA GLY A 143 5.67 12.35 -5.03
C GLY A 143 5.16 12.85 -3.67
N SER A 144 5.22 12.02 -2.62
CA SER A 144 4.76 12.31 -1.26
C SER A 144 3.26 12.64 -1.15
N PRO A 145 2.37 11.73 -1.59
CA PRO A 145 0.93 11.99 -1.60
C PRO A 145 0.36 12.06 -0.18
N ASP A 146 -0.74 12.81 -0.01
CA ASP A 146 -1.48 12.94 1.26
C ASP A 146 -2.42 11.74 1.50
N GLU A 147 -2.93 11.16 0.43
CA GLU A 147 -3.79 9.97 0.45
C GLU A 147 -3.46 9.05 -0.74
N VAL A 148 -3.73 7.77 -0.59
CA VAL A 148 -3.55 6.78 -1.66
C VAL A 148 -4.72 5.81 -1.69
N ARG A 149 -5.03 5.26 -2.86
CA ARG A 149 -5.85 4.05 -2.98
C ARG A 149 -5.19 3.09 -3.95
N VAL A 150 -5.50 1.80 -3.82
CA VAL A 150 -4.85 0.78 -4.63
C VAL A 150 -5.83 -0.15 -5.31
N ALA A 151 -5.44 -0.65 -6.46
CA ALA A 151 -6.08 -1.78 -7.10
C ALA A 151 -5.04 -2.91 -7.20
N VAL A 152 -5.41 -4.11 -6.78
CA VAL A 152 -4.50 -5.25 -6.75
C VAL A 152 -4.94 -6.29 -7.75
N ARG A 153 -3.96 -6.77 -8.51
CA ARG A 153 -4.13 -7.86 -9.47
C ARG A 153 -3.08 -8.92 -9.20
N VAL A 154 -3.50 -10.18 -9.07
CA VAL A 154 -2.59 -11.32 -9.05
C VAL A 154 -2.81 -12.20 -10.26
N ALA A 155 -1.81 -13.01 -10.61
CA ALA A 155 -1.91 -13.95 -11.69
C ALA A 155 -1.08 -15.20 -11.40
N GLY A 156 -1.62 -16.35 -11.76
CA GLY A 156 -1.00 -17.66 -11.58
C GLY A 156 -1.30 -18.59 -12.74
N THR A 157 -0.45 -19.60 -12.92
CA THR A 157 -0.61 -20.68 -13.89
C THR A 157 -1.51 -21.74 -13.28
N ARG A 158 -2.43 -22.27 -14.09
CA ARG A 158 -3.26 -23.42 -13.67
C ARG A 158 -2.37 -24.62 -13.30
N PRO A 159 -2.81 -25.50 -12.38
CA PRO A 159 -2.07 -26.72 -12.03
C PRO A 159 -1.73 -27.63 -13.23
N ASN A 160 -2.52 -27.58 -14.30
CA ASN A 160 -2.29 -28.32 -15.54
C ASN A 160 -1.35 -27.62 -16.54
N GLY A 161 -0.76 -26.48 -16.18
CA GLY A 161 0.18 -25.72 -17.02
C GLY A 161 -0.44 -25.03 -18.25
N ALA A 162 -1.76 -25.16 -18.47
CA ALA A 162 -2.37 -24.85 -19.77
C ALA A 162 -2.64 -23.35 -20.01
N SER A 163 -2.64 -22.51 -18.96
CA SER A 163 -2.94 -21.07 -19.09
C SER A 163 -2.73 -20.31 -17.78
N THR A 164 -2.45 -19.01 -17.88
CA THR A 164 -2.48 -18.06 -16.77
C THR A 164 -3.90 -17.56 -16.52
N ARG A 165 -4.32 -17.50 -15.26
CA ARG A 165 -5.51 -16.77 -14.82
C ARG A 165 -5.11 -15.52 -14.05
N THR A 166 -6.03 -14.58 -14.01
CA THR A 166 -5.87 -13.30 -13.34
C THR A 166 -7.01 -13.13 -12.37
N ASP A 167 -6.65 -12.64 -11.20
CA ASP A 167 -7.55 -12.32 -10.11
C ASP A 167 -7.35 -10.85 -9.71
N TRP A 168 -8.43 -10.20 -9.31
CA TRP A 168 -8.46 -8.81 -8.88
C TRP A 168 -9.15 -8.72 -7.54
N LEU A 169 -8.58 -7.91 -6.65
CA LEU A 169 -9.26 -7.56 -5.40
C LEU A 169 -10.65 -6.98 -5.68
N GLY A 170 -11.69 -7.68 -5.26
CA GLY A 170 -13.09 -7.34 -5.46
C GLY A 170 -13.52 -7.42 -6.93
N ALA A 171 -13.43 -6.30 -7.66
CA ALA A 171 -13.84 -6.23 -9.06
C ALA A 171 -12.64 -5.92 -9.97
N PRO A 172 -12.69 -6.33 -11.25
CA PRO A 172 -11.63 -5.99 -12.19
C PRO A 172 -11.38 -4.49 -12.24
N ARG A 173 -10.14 -4.08 -11.90
CA ARG A 173 -9.68 -2.68 -11.94
C ARG A 173 -10.41 -1.76 -10.94
N SER A 174 -10.98 -2.31 -9.86
CA SER A 174 -11.51 -1.48 -8.77
C SER A 174 -10.43 -1.10 -7.78
N PHE A 175 -10.48 0.14 -7.32
CA PHE A 175 -9.65 0.63 -6.22
C PHE A 175 -10.32 0.36 -4.86
N THR A 176 -9.49 0.26 -3.82
CA THR A 176 -9.92 0.43 -2.43
C THR A 176 -10.47 1.85 -2.20
N ASP A 177 -11.02 2.07 -1.00
CA ASP A 177 -11.19 3.43 -0.49
C ASP A 177 -9.82 4.12 -0.33
N TRP A 178 -9.85 5.45 -0.28
CA TRP A 178 -8.68 6.29 -0.01
C TRP A 178 -8.18 6.10 1.43
N VAL A 179 -6.85 6.08 1.58
CA VAL A 179 -6.14 5.92 2.84
C VAL A 179 -5.23 7.12 3.06
N ALA A 180 -5.56 7.93 4.06
CA ALA A 180 -4.79 9.12 4.44
C ALA A 180 -3.57 8.76 5.33
N GLN A 181 -2.60 9.66 5.37
CA GLN A 181 -1.35 9.49 6.16
C GLN A 181 -1.46 9.93 7.63
#